data_AF-A0A7S2T178-F1
#
_entry.id   AF-A0A7S2T178-F1
#
_cell.length_a   1.000
_cell.length_b   1.000
_cell.length_c   1.000
_cell.angle_alpha   90.00
_cell.angle_beta   90.00
_cell.angle_gamma   90.00
#
_symmetry.space_group_name_H-M   'P 1'
#
loop_
_entity.id
_entity.type
_entity.pdbx_description
1 polymer ?
#
loop_
_entity_poly.entity_id
_entity_poly.type
_entity_poly.pdbx_seq_one_letter_code
_entity_poly.pdbx_strand_id
1 'polypeptide(L)'
;NGEAPIQYKSYHDLDAFELVREGNSEVLEQLLALKEIDVNRREASGKTLLHYAAEKGQAVVVDVLLQFGAKVELRDRSTGSTCLLAAVTAEDAEITMLLLGHNASPDDRNSAGVSARSLATEKKYGELLTLMDEFDASGPVAFEDRPGTWLVFSEGNRKYYQNADTQESRWSVPTSCAWLRQSKQGIYVYYNFVTKQVIWTRPDSLCWKFIVNKNQERPMWFNYRTKHMQAEVPGELPGELVGELMDEGSTFWFNEASGDMAWEEPKEISWRKVVDERGGVFWFNQRTGLSQWDDPVDMAWREEFSQKEKKHYYWNEYTGEAAFGKPEPIAWTMKKEL
;
A
#
# COMPACT_ATOMS: atom_id res chain seq x y z
N ASN A 1 -19.79 6.32 -39.09
CA ASN A 1 -19.44 7.75 -38.92
C ASN A 1 -18.28 7.82 -37.97
N GLY A 2 -17.07 7.80 -38.52
CA GLY A 2 -15.84 7.94 -37.74
C GLY A 2 -15.68 9.41 -37.39
N GLU A 3 -15.75 9.73 -36.11
CA GLU A 3 -15.30 11.02 -35.62
C GLU A 3 -13.78 11.07 -35.75
N ALA A 4 -13.30 12.07 -36.48
CA ALA A 4 -11.88 12.31 -36.67
C ALA A 4 -11.24 12.68 -35.33
N PRO A 5 -10.00 12.25 -35.05
CA PRO A 5 -9.29 12.68 -33.86
C PRO A 5 -9.15 14.20 -33.87
N ILE A 6 -9.62 14.83 -32.80
CA ILE A 6 -9.58 16.26 -32.57
C ILE A 6 -8.11 16.70 -32.57
N GLN A 7 -7.68 17.31 -33.67
CA GLN A 7 -6.35 17.92 -33.80
C GLN A 7 -6.35 19.22 -32.99
N TYR A 8 -6.02 19.13 -31.69
CA TYR A 8 -5.80 20.33 -30.87
C TYR A 8 -4.53 21.05 -31.37
N LYS A 9 -4.74 22.21 -32.00
CA LYS A 9 -3.67 23.15 -32.36
C LYS A 9 -3.10 23.75 -31.06
N SER A 10 -1.82 23.52 -30.80
CA SER A 10 -1.02 24.15 -29.73
C SER A 10 -1.57 23.91 -28.31
N TYR A 11 -1.13 22.82 -27.68
CA TYR A 11 -1.40 22.48 -26.28
C TYR A 11 -0.95 23.55 -25.26
N HIS A 12 -0.13 24.52 -25.66
CA HIS A 12 0.44 25.53 -24.78
C HIS A 12 -0.55 26.58 -24.22
N ASP A 13 -1.74 26.74 -24.81
CA ASP A 13 -2.70 27.79 -24.41
C ASP A 13 -3.95 27.25 -23.67
N LEU A 14 -4.06 25.94 -23.44
CA LEU A 14 -5.20 25.36 -22.73
C LEU A 14 -5.09 25.59 -21.21
N ASP A 15 -6.10 26.24 -20.63
CA ASP A 15 -6.16 26.43 -19.18
C ASP A 15 -6.60 25.13 -18.49
N ALA A 16 -5.77 24.64 -17.58
CA ALA A 16 -6.04 23.45 -16.78
C ALA A 16 -7.38 23.51 -16.04
N PHE A 17 -7.76 24.70 -15.56
CA PHE A 17 -9.05 24.88 -14.89
C PHE A 17 -10.23 24.76 -15.85
N GLU A 18 -10.07 25.14 -17.12
CA GLU A 18 -11.13 24.97 -18.11
C GLU A 18 -11.31 23.49 -18.48
N LEU A 19 -10.21 22.75 -18.67
CA LEU A 19 -10.26 21.31 -18.90
C LEU A 19 -10.98 20.56 -17.76
N VAL A 20 -10.70 20.92 -16.50
CA VAL A 20 -11.41 20.38 -15.34
C VAL A 20 -12.87 20.83 -15.35
N ARG A 21 -13.17 22.09 -15.65
CA ARG A 21 -14.57 22.56 -15.71
C ARG A 21 -15.39 21.81 -16.76
N GLU A 22 -14.79 21.47 -17.89
CA GLU A 22 -15.41 20.71 -18.97
C GLU A 22 -15.43 19.19 -18.72
N GLY A 23 -14.61 18.69 -17.79
CA GLY A 23 -14.50 17.27 -17.49
C GLY A 23 -13.64 16.49 -18.50
N ASN A 24 -12.74 17.18 -19.22
CA ASN A 24 -11.88 16.60 -20.25
C ASN A 24 -10.67 15.87 -19.63
N SER A 25 -10.90 14.68 -19.08
CA SER A 25 -9.88 13.88 -18.39
C SER A 25 -8.75 13.41 -19.31
N GLU A 26 -9.05 13.02 -20.56
CA GLU A 26 -8.06 12.48 -21.49
C GLU A 26 -7.00 13.54 -21.87
N VAL A 27 -7.42 14.76 -22.23
CA VAL A 27 -6.48 15.84 -22.53
C VAL A 27 -5.73 16.27 -21.29
N LEU A 28 -6.41 16.34 -20.14
CA LEU A 28 -5.77 16.66 -18.87
C LEU A 28 -4.67 15.66 -18.52
N GLU A 29 -4.91 14.35 -18.66
CA GLU A 29 -3.94 13.29 -18.43
C GLU A 29 -2.70 13.45 -19.31
N GLN A 30 -2.89 13.71 -20.60
CA GLN A 30 -1.79 13.91 -21.55
C GLN A 30 -0.91 15.11 -21.15
N LEU A 31 -1.51 16.24 -20.78
CA LEU A 31 -0.77 17.45 -20.40
C LEU A 31 -0.04 17.29 -19.06
N LEU A 32 -0.64 16.58 -18.10
CA LEU A 32 0.01 16.22 -16.85
C LEU A 32 1.20 15.27 -17.08
N ALA A 33 1.05 14.29 -17.98
CA ALA A 33 2.13 13.37 -18.36
C ALA A 33 3.31 14.07 -19.03
N LEU A 34 3.06 15.12 -19.81
CA LEU A 34 4.08 15.98 -20.40
C LEU A 34 4.68 16.98 -19.39
N LYS A 35 4.15 17.04 -18.15
CA LYS A 35 4.53 18.02 -17.12
C LYS A 35 4.35 19.47 -17.56
N GLU A 36 3.41 19.73 -18.46
CA GLU A 36 3.09 21.08 -18.93
C GLU A 36 2.19 21.83 -17.94
N ILE A 37 1.49 21.09 -17.09
CA ILE A 37 0.58 21.61 -16.06
C ILE A 37 1.08 21.20 -14.67
N ASP A 38 1.08 22.16 -13.74
CA ASP A 38 1.18 21.86 -12.31
C ASP A 38 -0.16 21.37 -11.79
N VAL A 39 -0.23 20.08 -11.40
CA VAL A 39 -1.42 19.44 -10.84
C VAL A 39 -1.94 20.14 -9.57
N ASN A 40 -1.05 20.84 -8.85
CA ASN A 40 -1.36 21.54 -7.61
C ASN A 40 -1.58 23.05 -7.79
N ARG A 41 -1.72 23.49 -9.05
CA ARG A 41 -2.03 24.88 -9.38
C ARG A 41 -3.29 25.34 -8.65
N ARG A 42 -3.28 26.61 -8.21
CA ARG A 42 -4.39 27.28 -7.51
C ARG A 42 -4.87 28.50 -8.28
N GLU A 43 -6.17 28.74 -8.26
CA GLU A 43 -6.73 30.04 -8.66
C GLU A 43 -6.52 31.10 -7.56
N ALA A 44 -6.89 32.35 -7.85
CA ALA A 44 -6.83 33.45 -6.90
C ALA A 44 -7.64 33.20 -5.60
N SER A 45 -8.73 32.43 -5.70
CA SER A 45 -9.53 31.96 -4.55
C SER A 45 -8.78 30.97 -3.65
N GLY A 46 -7.69 30.36 -4.15
CA GLY A 46 -6.94 29.31 -3.47
C GLY A 46 -7.43 27.89 -3.76
N LYS A 47 -8.55 27.72 -4.50
CA LYS A 47 -9.03 26.42 -4.97
C LYS A 47 -8.05 25.79 -5.97
N THR A 48 -7.81 24.49 -5.82
CA THR A 48 -6.99 23.68 -6.75
C THR A 48 -7.87 23.01 -7.80
N LEU A 49 -7.25 22.42 -8.82
CA LEU A 49 -7.95 21.55 -9.79
C LEU A 49 -8.78 20.46 -9.09
N LEU A 50 -8.22 19.85 -8.05
CA LEU A 50 -8.87 18.79 -7.27
C LEU A 50 -10.14 19.29 -6.54
N HIS A 51 -10.17 20.54 -6.07
CA HIS A 51 -11.37 21.12 -5.46
C HIS A 51 -12.51 21.21 -6.47
N TYR A 52 -12.22 21.68 -7.69
CA TYR A 52 -13.23 21.83 -8.74
C TYR A 52 -13.77 20.48 -9.22
N ALA A 53 -12.88 19.50 -9.41
CA ALA A 53 -13.27 18.16 -9.81
C ALA A 53 -14.18 17.50 -8.76
N ALA A 54 -13.84 17.64 -7.47
CA ALA A 54 -14.66 17.13 -6.36
C ALA A 54 -16.01 17.85 -6.24
N GLU A 55 -16.06 19.18 -6.37
CA GLU A 55 -17.30 19.96 -6.32
C GLU A 55 -18.25 19.64 -7.48
N LYS A 56 -17.71 19.23 -8.62
CA LYS A 56 -18.47 18.89 -9.83
C LYS A 56 -18.85 17.40 -9.95
N GLY A 57 -18.44 16.54 -9.02
CA GLY A 57 -18.72 15.10 -9.12
C GLY A 57 -17.97 14.40 -10.26
N GLN A 58 -16.77 14.88 -10.62
CA GLN A 58 -15.99 14.34 -11.74
C GLN A 58 -14.98 13.28 -11.26
N ALA A 59 -15.47 12.08 -10.92
CA ALA A 59 -14.63 11.00 -10.36
C ALA A 59 -13.40 10.67 -11.22
N VAL A 60 -13.56 10.56 -12.55
CA VAL A 60 -12.44 10.27 -13.47
C VAL A 60 -11.37 11.38 -13.45
N VAL A 61 -11.79 12.65 -13.38
CA VAL A 61 -10.85 13.78 -13.28
C VAL A 61 -10.15 13.79 -11.92
N VAL A 62 -10.88 13.47 -10.84
CA VAL A 62 -10.30 13.31 -9.50
C VAL A 62 -9.22 12.22 -9.52
N ASP A 63 -9.53 11.04 -10.06
CA ASP A 63 -8.58 9.91 -10.14
C ASP A 63 -7.32 10.30 -10.92
N VAL A 64 -7.46 10.90 -12.11
CA VAL A 64 -6.32 11.40 -12.90
C VAL A 64 -5.48 12.40 -12.08
N LEU A 65 -6.10 13.41 -11.46
CA LEU A 65 -5.36 14.40 -10.67
C LEU A 65 -4.60 13.74 -9.51
N LEU A 66 -5.22 12.79 -8.80
CA LEU A 66 -4.60 12.07 -7.68
C LEU A 66 -3.41 11.22 -8.13
N GLN A 67 -3.52 10.51 -9.25
CA GLN A 67 -2.43 9.72 -9.83
C GLN A 67 -1.21 10.57 -10.21
N PHE A 68 -1.44 11.81 -10.63
CA PHE A 68 -0.37 12.77 -10.94
C PHE A 68 0.14 13.55 -9.71
N GLY A 69 -0.28 13.17 -8.50
CA GLY A 69 0.24 13.73 -7.25
C GLY A 69 -0.45 15.02 -6.81
N ALA A 70 -1.75 15.16 -7.11
CA ALA A 70 -2.57 16.17 -6.49
C ALA A 70 -2.55 16.01 -4.96
N LYS A 71 -2.32 17.14 -4.28
CA LYS A 71 -2.24 17.22 -2.83
C LYS A 71 -3.64 17.40 -2.24
N VAL A 72 -4.09 16.38 -1.51
CA VAL A 72 -5.42 16.34 -0.87
C VAL A 72 -5.51 17.28 0.35
N GLU A 73 -4.38 17.62 0.95
CA GLU A 73 -4.29 18.47 2.15
C GLU A 73 -4.41 19.97 1.86
N LEU A 74 -4.39 20.35 0.58
CA LEU A 74 -4.51 21.76 0.19
C LEU A 74 -5.92 22.26 0.48
N ARG A 75 -5.97 23.48 1.03
CA ARG A 75 -7.21 24.14 1.41
C ARG A 75 -7.51 25.32 0.50
N ASP A 76 -8.79 25.49 0.19
CA ASP A 76 -9.33 26.74 -0.36
C ASP A 76 -9.02 27.90 0.59
N ARG A 77 -8.52 29.03 0.07
CA ARG A 77 -8.13 30.18 0.91
C ARG A 77 -9.36 30.91 1.45
N SER A 78 -10.48 30.87 0.74
CA SER A 78 -11.68 31.61 1.11
C SER A 78 -12.45 30.93 2.25
N THR A 79 -12.64 29.61 2.17
CA THR A 79 -13.43 28.86 3.15
C THR A 79 -12.58 28.01 4.09
N GLY A 80 -11.33 27.70 3.73
CA GLY A 80 -10.49 26.71 4.42
C GLY A 80 -10.92 25.26 4.16
N SER A 81 -11.87 25.04 3.23
CA SER A 81 -12.39 23.71 2.89
C SER A 81 -11.34 22.85 2.20
N THR A 82 -11.40 21.55 2.47
CA THR A 82 -10.62 20.51 1.78
C THR A 82 -11.41 19.95 0.60
N CYS A 83 -10.74 19.27 -0.33
CA CYS A 83 -11.41 18.56 -1.42
C CYS A 83 -12.36 17.46 -0.90
N LEU A 84 -12.01 16.79 0.22
CA LEU A 84 -12.86 15.78 0.83
C LEU A 84 -14.16 16.36 1.39
N LEU A 85 -14.10 17.54 2.01
CA LEU A 85 -15.33 18.23 2.44
C LEU A 85 -16.21 18.62 1.25
N ALA A 86 -15.62 19.02 0.12
CA ALA A 86 -16.38 19.29 -1.11
C ALA A 86 -17.09 18.03 -1.64
N ALA A 87 -16.39 16.88 -1.68
CA ALA A 87 -16.95 15.60 -2.10
C ALA A 87 -18.12 15.15 -1.20
N VAL A 88 -17.97 15.27 0.12
CA VAL A 88 -19.05 14.94 1.08
C VAL A 88 -20.22 15.91 0.98
N THR A 89 -19.97 17.19 0.67
CA THR A 89 -21.04 18.16 0.42
C THR A 89 -21.86 17.81 -0.83
N ALA A 90 -21.21 17.22 -1.82
CA ALA A 90 -21.85 16.69 -3.03
C ALA A 90 -22.47 15.29 -2.84
N GLU A 91 -22.31 14.68 -1.66
CA GLU A 91 -22.75 13.32 -1.34
C GLU A 91 -22.17 12.24 -2.27
N ASP A 92 -20.94 12.47 -2.77
CA ASP A 92 -20.28 11.60 -3.75
C ASP A 92 -19.39 10.54 -3.07
N ALA A 93 -19.87 9.30 -3.03
CA ALA A 93 -19.17 8.18 -2.41
C ALA A 93 -17.90 7.78 -3.16
N GLU A 94 -17.91 7.83 -4.50
CA GLU A 94 -16.77 7.43 -5.32
C GLU A 94 -15.59 8.40 -5.14
N ILE A 95 -15.86 9.71 -5.19
CA ILE A 95 -14.84 10.72 -4.94
C ILE A 95 -14.36 10.68 -3.49
N THR A 96 -15.27 10.45 -2.54
CA THR A 96 -14.91 10.29 -1.12
C THR A 96 -13.93 9.12 -0.96
N MET A 97 -14.22 7.97 -1.57
CA MET A 97 -13.37 6.79 -1.57
C MET A 97 -11.98 7.07 -2.18
N LEU A 98 -11.91 7.70 -3.36
CA LEU A 98 -10.66 8.09 -4.01
C LEU A 98 -9.79 9.00 -3.13
N LEU A 99 -10.40 10.02 -2.52
CA LEU A 99 -9.68 10.96 -1.66
C LEU A 99 -9.20 10.30 -0.36
N LEU A 100 -10.01 9.45 0.26
CA LEU A 100 -9.59 8.66 1.44
C LEU A 100 -8.45 7.71 1.08
N GLY A 101 -8.48 7.04 -0.08
CA GLY A 101 -7.38 6.21 -0.61
C GLY A 101 -6.07 6.96 -0.83
N HIS A 102 -6.14 8.28 -1.03
CA HIS A 102 -5.00 9.18 -1.09
C HIS A 102 -4.72 9.91 0.24
N ASN A 103 -5.18 9.34 1.36
CA ASN A 103 -4.90 9.78 2.72
C ASN A 103 -5.45 11.18 3.06
N ALA A 104 -6.59 11.57 2.47
CA ALA A 104 -7.31 12.78 2.88
C ALA A 104 -7.93 12.59 4.27
N SER A 105 -7.69 13.51 5.20
CA SER A 105 -8.22 13.38 6.56
C SER A 105 -9.73 13.72 6.59
N PRO A 106 -10.61 12.81 7.07
CA PRO A 106 -12.04 13.08 7.24
C PRO A 106 -12.33 14.08 8.38
N ASP A 107 -11.35 14.33 9.25
CA ASP A 107 -11.49 15.18 10.43
C ASP A 107 -10.88 16.58 10.27
N ASP A 108 -10.29 16.87 9.12
CA ASP A 108 -9.81 18.20 8.79
C ASP A 108 -10.98 19.20 8.74
N ARG A 109 -10.90 20.24 9.59
CA ARG A 109 -11.95 21.26 9.72
C ARG A 109 -11.67 22.48 8.86
N ASN A 110 -12.68 22.98 8.16
CA ASN A 110 -12.62 24.27 7.47
C ASN A 110 -12.67 25.46 8.46
N SER A 111 -12.70 26.69 7.94
CA SER A 111 -12.71 27.91 8.78
C SER A 111 -13.98 28.07 9.62
N ALA A 112 -15.07 27.37 9.27
CA ALA A 112 -16.30 27.31 10.05
C ALA A 112 -16.30 26.20 11.10
N GLY A 113 -15.21 25.42 11.22
CA GLY A 113 -15.10 24.31 12.15
C GLY A 113 -15.75 23.00 11.66
N VAL A 114 -16.21 22.95 10.41
CA VAL A 114 -16.87 21.78 9.81
C VAL A 114 -15.83 20.87 9.14
N SER A 115 -15.83 19.59 9.51
CA SER A 115 -15.10 18.53 8.81
C SER A 115 -16.03 17.67 7.95
N ALA A 116 -15.45 16.91 7.02
CA ALA A 116 -16.18 15.95 6.18
C ALA A 116 -16.99 14.97 7.05
N ARG A 117 -16.36 14.39 8.09
CA ARG A 117 -17.05 13.48 9.03
C ARG A 117 -18.19 14.16 9.79
N SER A 118 -17.97 15.39 10.27
CA SER A 118 -19.00 16.11 11.03
C SER A 118 -20.24 16.41 10.18
N LEU A 119 -20.04 16.77 8.90
CA LEU A 119 -21.12 17.02 7.96
C LEU A 119 -21.88 15.71 7.63
N ALA A 120 -21.15 14.65 7.29
CA ALA A 120 -21.74 13.33 7.03
C ALA A 120 -22.56 12.81 8.23
N THR A 121 -22.07 13.05 9.46
CA THR A 121 -22.78 12.69 10.69
C THR A 121 -24.07 13.50 10.87
N GLU A 122 -24.00 14.83 10.71
CA GLU A 122 -25.17 15.72 10.84
C GLU A 122 -26.26 15.37 9.84
N LYS A 123 -25.87 15.12 8.58
CA LYS A 123 -26.78 14.77 7.49
C LYS A 123 -27.17 13.30 7.45
N LYS A 124 -26.50 12.45 8.24
CA LYS A 124 -26.70 10.98 8.31
C LYS A 124 -26.40 10.26 6.99
N TYR A 125 -25.31 10.64 6.33
CA TYR A 125 -24.81 9.99 5.12
C TYR A 125 -24.14 8.65 5.46
N GLY A 126 -24.97 7.59 5.61
CA GLY A 126 -24.53 6.28 6.10
C GLY A 126 -23.44 5.61 5.25
N GLU A 127 -23.51 5.73 3.93
CA GLU A 127 -22.48 5.20 3.02
C GLU A 127 -21.12 5.89 3.23
N LEU A 128 -21.11 7.22 3.29
CA LEU A 128 -19.88 8.00 3.49
C LEU A 128 -19.26 7.76 4.87
N LEU A 129 -20.09 7.56 5.90
CA LEU A 129 -19.62 7.20 7.24
C LEU A 129 -18.97 5.82 7.26
N THR A 130 -19.55 4.85 6.54
CA THR A 130 -18.95 3.52 6.38
C THR A 130 -17.56 3.62 5.76
N LEU A 131 -17.39 4.41 4.69
CA LEU A 131 -16.08 4.64 4.07
C LEU A 131 -15.07 5.26 5.05
N MET A 132 -15.50 6.22 5.87
CA MET A 132 -14.62 6.82 6.88
C MET A 132 -14.25 5.85 8.00
N ASP A 133 -15.16 4.97 8.41
CA ASP A 133 -14.88 3.92 9.41
C ASP A 133 -13.91 2.86 8.85
N GLU A 134 -14.02 2.50 7.57
CA GLU A 134 -13.07 1.65 6.86
C GLU A 134 -11.68 2.31 6.79
N PHE A 135 -11.62 3.61 6.51
CA PHE A 135 -10.39 4.40 6.56
C PHE A 135 -9.78 4.43 7.97
N ASP A 136 -10.58 4.52 9.03
CA ASP A 136 -10.05 4.49 10.40
C ASP A 136 -9.49 3.11 10.78
N ALA A 137 -10.12 2.03 10.30
CA ALA A 137 -9.73 0.66 10.62
C ALA A 137 -8.43 0.24 9.92
N SER A 138 -8.29 0.60 8.64
CA SER A 138 -7.23 0.06 7.77
C SER A 138 -6.39 1.16 7.11
N GLY A 139 -6.76 2.42 7.21
CA GLY A 139 -6.11 3.51 6.51
C GLY A 139 -6.43 3.51 5.01
N PRO A 140 -5.62 4.20 4.19
CA PRO A 140 -5.89 4.34 2.77
C PRO A 140 -5.69 3.04 1.98
N VAL A 141 -5.02 2.03 2.53
CA VAL A 141 -4.85 0.71 1.89
C VAL A 141 -6.18 -0.04 1.70
N ALA A 142 -7.22 0.34 2.45
CA ALA A 142 -8.56 -0.22 2.32
C ALA A 142 -9.16 -0.02 0.92
N PHE A 143 -8.68 1.01 0.21
CA PHE A 143 -9.21 1.46 -1.08
C PHE A 143 -8.28 1.10 -2.25
N GLU A 144 -7.30 0.22 -2.02
CA GLU A 144 -6.46 -0.31 -3.10
C GLU A 144 -7.15 -1.48 -3.82
N ASP A 145 -6.87 -1.62 -5.11
CA ASP A 145 -7.30 -2.78 -5.88
C ASP A 145 -6.71 -4.08 -5.32
N ARG A 146 -7.44 -5.18 -5.52
CA ARG A 146 -7.02 -6.49 -5.04
C ARG A 146 -5.70 -6.92 -5.68
N PRO A 147 -4.80 -7.59 -4.93
CA PRO A 147 -3.60 -8.17 -5.51
C PRO A 147 -3.92 -9.14 -6.64
N GLY A 148 -3.31 -8.91 -7.79
CA GLY A 148 -3.44 -9.73 -9.00
C GLY A 148 -4.37 -9.11 -10.04
N THR A 149 -5.10 -8.05 -9.68
CA THR A 149 -5.99 -7.33 -10.59
C THR A 149 -5.20 -6.61 -11.69
N TRP A 150 -4.00 -6.10 -11.40
CA TRP A 150 -3.22 -5.34 -12.37
C TRP A 150 -2.09 -6.17 -12.98
N LEU A 151 -2.04 -6.20 -14.31
CA LEU A 151 -0.97 -6.80 -15.09
C LEU A 151 -0.11 -5.72 -15.73
N VAL A 152 1.21 -5.93 -15.75
CA VAL A 152 2.18 -5.01 -16.35
C VAL A 152 2.60 -5.49 -17.72
N PHE A 153 2.44 -4.61 -18.71
CA PHE A 153 2.88 -4.82 -20.07
C PHE A 153 3.94 -3.79 -20.47
N SER A 154 4.58 -4.02 -21.60
CA SER A 154 5.59 -3.10 -22.15
C SER A 154 5.28 -2.79 -23.60
N GLU A 155 5.26 -1.51 -23.94
CA GLU A 155 5.14 -0.99 -25.30
C GLU A 155 6.35 -0.08 -25.58
N GLY A 156 7.28 -0.59 -26.40
CA GLY A 156 8.59 0.05 -26.60
C GLY A 156 9.36 0.18 -25.28
N ASN A 157 9.66 1.42 -24.87
CA ASN A 157 10.38 1.72 -23.62
C ASN A 157 9.45 2.11 -22.45
N ARG A 158 8.12 2.06 -22.65
CA ARG A 158 7.14 2.44 -21.64
C ARG A 158 6.42 1.21 -21.13
N LYS A 159 6.08 1.23 -19.84
CA LYS A 159 5.20 0.24 -19.23
C LYS A 159 3.78 0.80 -19.18
N TYR A 160 2.80 -0.07 -19.33
CA TYR A 160 1.40 0.25 -19.08
C TYR A 160 0.78 -0.87 -18.24
N TYR A 161 -0.32 -0.53 -17.57
CA TYR A 161 -1.02 -1.40 -16.65
C TYR A 161 -2.39 -1.70 -17.23
N GLN A 162 -2.79 -2.98 -17.22
CA GLN A 162 -4.13 -3.39 -17.60
C GLN A 162 -4.80 -4.09 -16.43
N ASN A 163 -6.01 -3.65 -16.12
CA ASN A 163 -6.85 -4.27 -15.11
C ASN A 163 -7.50 -5.52 -15.71
N ALA A 164 -7.23 -6.68 -15.14
CA ALA A 164 -7.75 -7.96 -15.63
C ALA A 164 -9.28 -8.07 -15.48
N ASP A 165 -9.84 -7.43 -14.46
CA ASP A 165 -11.27 -7.49 -14.15
C ASP A 165 -12.08 -6.50 -14.99
N THR A 166 -11.61 -5.25 -15.10
CA THR A 166 -12.35 -4.17 -15.79
C THR A 166 -11.93 -3.95 -17.24
N GLN A 167 -10.81 -4.54 -17.68
CA GLN A 167 -10.16 -4.31 -18.97
C GLN A 167 -9.67 -2.88 -19.19
N GLU A 168 -9.68 -2.05 -18.15
CA GLU A 168 -9.13 -0.71 -18.18
C GLU A 168 -7.61 -0.75 -18.42
N SER A 169 -7.08 0.18 -19.21
CA SER A 169 -5.65 0.33 -19.46
C SER A 169 -5.21 1.74 -19.11
N ARG A 170 -4.11 1.88 -18.37
CA ARG A 170 -3.54 3.17 -18.00
C ARG A 170 -2.02 3.17 -18.04
N TRP A 171 -1.44 4.34 -18.29
CA TRP A 171 0.01 4.57 -18.32
C TRP A 171 0.57 4.96 -16.95
N SER A 172 -0.29 5.52 -16.09
CA SER A 172 0.00 5.79 -14.69
C SER A 172 0.10 4.48 -13.90
N VAL A 173 0.86 4.52 -12.80
CA VAL A 173 1.01 3.36 -11.92
C VAL A 173 -0.21 3.27 -11.00
N PRO A 174 -0.98 2.17 -11.01
CA PRO A 174 -2.05 1.94 -10.05
C PRO A 174 -1.52 1.97 -8.61
N THR A 175 -2.36 2.38 -7.66
CA THR A 175 -1.98 2.51 -6.25
C THR A 175 -1.48 1.19 -5.66
N SER A 176 -2.13 0.06 -5.96
CA SER A 176 -1.70 -1.28 -5.53
C SER A 176 -0.36 -1.70 -6.14
N CYS A 177 0.05 -1.13 -7.29
CA CYS A 177 1.34 -1.37 -7.93
C CYS A 177 2.45 -0.37 -7.54
N ALA A 178 2.14 0.59 -6.67
CA ALA A 178 3.07 1.66 -6.31
C ALA A 178 3.89 1.38 -5.04
N TRP A 179 3.80 0.16 -4.50
CA TRP A 179 4.55 -0.24 -3.31
C TRP A 179 6.02 -0.54 -3.60
N LEU A 180 6.90 0.05 -2.80
CA LEU A 180 8.33 -0.19 -2.82
C LEU A 180 8.79 -0.68 -1.44
N ARG A 181 9.76 -1.59 -1.43
CA ARG A 181 10.36 -2.16 -0.21
C ARG A 181 11.77 -1.59 -0.04
N GLN A 182 12.05 -1.01 1.12
CA GLN A 182 13.39 -0.55 1.50
C GLN A 182 13.87 -1.29 2.74
N SER A 183 15.12 -1.74 2.74
CA SER A 183 15.74 -2.36 3.92
C SER A 183 16.62 -1.36 4.67
N LYS A 184 16.47 -1.28 5.99
CA LYS A 184 17.34 -0.51 6.89
C LYS A 184 17.68 -1.38 8.10
N GLN A 185 18.95 -1.78 8.22
CA GLN A 185 19.44 -2.64 9.31
C GLN A 185 18.65 -3.96 9.47
N GLY A 186 18.17 -4.54 8.36
CA GLY A 186 17.39 -5.78 8.39
C GLY A 186 15.89 -5.60 8.72
N ILE A 187 15.42 -4.36 8.89
CA ILE A 187 14.00 -4.02 8.93
C ILE A 187 13.58 -3.60 7.54
N TYR A 188 12.46 -4.15 7.06
CA TYR A 188 11.84 -3.64 5.83
C TYR A 188 10.80 -2.56 6.15
N VAL A 189 10.86 -1.48 5.38
CA VAL A 189 9.86 -0.41 5.33
C VAL A 189 9.23 -0.45 3.96
N TYR A 190 7.91 -0.34 3.91
CA TYR A 190 7.15 -0.31 2.69
C TYR A 190 6.58 1.09 2.50
N TYR A 191 6.80 1.67 1.33
CA TYR A 191 6.23 2.98 1.01
C TYR A 191 5.52 2.93 -0.33
N ASN A 192 4.37 3.56 -0.40
CA ASN A 192 3.60 3.72 -1.62
C ASN A 192 3.93 5.09 -2.21
N PHE A 193 4.58 5.15 -3.37
CA PHE A 193 5.01 6.44 -3.92
C PHE A 193 3.87 7.25 -4.56
N VAL A 194 2.72 6.64 -4.84
CA VAL A 194 1.52 7.34 -5.35
C VAL A 194 0.75 7.95 -4.19
N THR A 195 0.37 7.13 -3.20
CA THR A 195 -0.46 7.56 -2.05
C THR A 195 0.34 8.17 -0.90
N LYS A 196 1.68 8.10 -0.95
CA LYS A 196 2.62 8.57 0.09
C LYS A 196 2.52 7.81 1.42
N GLN A 197 1.87 6.66 1.44
CA GLN A 197 1.80 5.81 2.62
C GLN A 197 3.18 5.26 3.00
N VAL A 198 3.40 5.06 4.31
CA VAL A 198 4.57 4.38 4.86
C VAL A 198 4.10 3.40 5.93
N ILE A 199 4.35 2.11 5.71
CA ILE A 199 3.95 1.02 6.62
C ILE A 199 5.15 0.10 6.90
N TRP A 200 5.09 -0.58 8.05
CA TRP A 200 6.15 -1.47 8.53
C TRP A 200 5.82 -2.96 8.32
N THR A 201 4.55 -3.25 8.10
CA THR A 201 4.03 -4.56 7.71
C THR A 201 4.00 -4.68 6.20
N ARG A 202 4.23 -5.88 5.67
CA ARG A 202 4.15 -6.12 4.23
C ARG A 202 2.71 -5.92 3.74
N PRO A 203 2.46 -5.03 2.75
CA PRO A 203 1.13 -4.86 2.17
C PRO A 203 0.74 -6.12 1.39
N ASP A 204 -0.57 -6.38 1.31
CA ASP A 204 -1.11 -7.58 0.65
C ASP A 204 -0.70 -7.65 -0.83
N SER A 205 -0.55 -6.50 -1.50
CA SER A 205 -0.07 -6.37 -2.88
C SER A 205 1.34 -6.95 -3.10
N LEU A 206 2.14 -7.10 -2.04
CA LEU A 206 3.48 -7.69 -2.09
C LEU A 206 3.56 -9.10 -1.48
N CYS A 207 2.42 -9.68 -1.07
CA CYS A 207 2.36 -10.98 -0.40
C CYS A 207 2.30 -12.17 -1.37
N TRP A 208 3.22 -12.20 -2.34
CA TRP A 208 3.29 -13.23 -3.36
C TRP A 208 4.39 -14.25 -3.12
N LYS A 209 4.18 -15.46 -3.64
CA LYS A 209 5.17 -16.53 -3.76
C LYS A 209 5.13 -17.12 -5.16
N PHE A 210 6.31 -17.51 -5.65
CA PHE A 210 6.45 -18.23 -6.90
C PHE A 210 6.47 -19.73 -6.62
N ILE A 211 5.42 -20.42 -7.06
CA ILE A 211 5.22 -21.84 -6.81
C ILE A 211 5.62 -22.63 -8.05
N VAL A 212 6.58 -23.54 -7.87
CA VAL A 212 7.00 -24.50 -8.90
C VAL A 212 6.53 -25.88 -8.50
N ASN A 213 5.50 -26.40 -9.17
CA ASN A 213 5.02 -27.76 -8.91
C ASN A 213 5.87 -28.76 -9.71
N LYS A 214 6.44 -29.76 -9.04
CA LYS A 214 7.21 -30.85 -9.67
C LYS A 214 6.45 -31.60 -10.77
N ASN A 215 5.12 -31.63 -10.69
CA ASN A 215 4.25 -32.41 -11.58
C ASN A 215 3.49 -31.55 -12.61
N GLN A 216 3.53 -30.22 -12.51
CA GLN A 216 2.89 -29.33 -13.50
C GLN A 216 3.96 -28.59 -14.28
N GLU A 217 3.83 -28.57 -15.60
CA GLU A 217 4.81 -27.95 -16.51
C GLU A 217 4.89 -26.41 -16.38
N ARG A 218 3.98 -25.79 -15.62
CA ARG A 218 3.86 -24.32 -15.55
C ARG A 218 3.94 -23.83 -14.11
N PRO A 219 4.93 -22.97 -13.78
CA PRO A 219 4.97 -22.32 -12.49
C PRO A 219 3.84 -21.29 -12.36
N MET A 220 3.46 -20.97 -11.12
CA MET A 220 2.36 -20.05 -10.83
C MET A 220 2.73 -19.08 -9.71
N TRP A 221 2.08 -17.93 -9.69
CA TRP A 221 2.15 -16.95 -8.62
C TRP A 221 0.98 -17.14 -7.67
N PHE A 222 1.25 -17.17 -6.38
CA PHE A 222 0.24 -17.33 -5.34
C PHE A 222 0.36 -16.21 -4.31
N ASN A 223 -0.72 -15.45 -4.12
CA ASN A 223 -0.84 -14.48 -3.05
C ASN A 223 -1.41 -15.18 -1.80
N TYR A 224 -0.60 -15.33 -0.75
CA TYR A 224 -1.00 -16.11 0.42
C TYR A 224 -1.93 -15.37 1.39
N ARG A 225 -2.05 -14.04 1.26
CA ARG A 225 -3.00 -13.22 2.04
C ARG A 225 -4.39 -13.32 1.46
N THR A 226 -4.51 -13.10 0.16
CA THR A 226 -5.81 -13.08 -0.55
C THR A 226 -6.22 -14.43 -1.12
N LYS A 227 -5.32 -15.43 -1.08
CA LYS A 227 -5.50 -16.77 -1.67
C LYS A 227 -5.71 -16.72 -3.18
N HIS A 228 -5.24 -15.66 -3.84
CA HIS A 228 -5.32 -15.49 -5.28
C HIS A 228 -4.16 -16.21 -5.99
N MET A 229 -4.40 -16.70 -7.20
CA MET A 229 -3.41 -17.43 -7.99
C MET A 229 -3.50 -17.02 -9.46
N GLN A 230 -2.35 -16.84 -10.10
CA GLN A 230 -2.26 -16.47 -11.52
C GLN A 230 -0.99 -17.02 -12.18
N ALA A 231 -1.01 -17.15 -13.50
CA ALA A 231 0.14 -17.63 -14.27
C ALA A 231 1.12 -16.49 -14.61
N GLU A 232 0.57 -15.31 -14.87
CA GLU A 232 1.29 -14.10 -15.22
C GLU A 232 1.96 -13.48 -14.00
N VAL A 233 3.05 -12.75 -14.22
CA VAL A 233 3.72 -12.01 -13.15
C VAL A 233 2.79 -10.90 -12.64
N PRO A 234 2.48 -10.85 -11.33
CA PRO A 234 1.68 -9.77 -10.76
C PRO A 234 2.28 -8.41 -11.03
N GLY A 235 1.46 -7.47 -11.50
CA GLY A 235 1.91 -6.11 -11.80
C GLY A 235 2.34 -5.33 -10.57
N GLU A 236 1.90 -5.77 -9.39
CA GLU A 236 2.22 -5.18 -8.10
C GLU A 236 3.65 -5.48 -7.64
N LEU A 237 4.31 -6.50 -8.20
CA LEU A 237 5.65 -6.88 -7.78
C LEU A 237 6.72 -5.99 -8.42
N PRO A 238 7.56 -5.30 -7.62
CA PRO A 238 8.73 -4.62 -8.14
C PRO A 238 9.70 -5.61 -8.79
N GLY A 239 10.38 -5.19 -9.88
CA GLY A 239 11.24 -6.10 -10.65
C GLY A 239 12.34 -6.80 -9.84
N GLU A 240 12.92 -6.12 -8.84
CA GLU A 240 13.90 -6.71 -7.92
C GLU A 240 13.28 -7.85 -7.09
N LEU A 241 12.05 -7.66 -6.62
CA LEU A 241 11.34 -8.65 -5.80
C LEU A 241 10.90 -9.86 -6.64
N VAL A 242 10.57 -9.66 -7.92
CA VAL A 242 10.24 -10.77 -8.84
C VAL A 242 11.41 -11.76 -8.91
N GLY A 243 12.63 -11.26 -9.12
CA GLY A 243 13.84 -12.10 -9.17
C GLY A 243 14.08 -12.84 -7.87
N GLU A 244 14.02 -12.13 -6.73
CA GLU A 244 14.17 -12.73 -5.40
C GLU A 244 13.16 -13.87 -5.16
N LEU A 245 11.87 -13.65 -5.46
CA LEU A 245 10.83 -14.65 -5.22
C LEU A 245 10.97 -15.87 -6.13
N MET A 246 11.40 -15.67 -7.38
CA MET A 246 11.69 -16.78 -8.30
C MET A 246 12.88 -17.62 -7.82
N ASP A 247 13.93 -17.00 -7.30
CA ASP A 247 15.13 -17.67 -6.77
C ASP A 247 14.88 -18.38 -5.44
N GLU A 248 14.05 -17.78 -4.58
CA GLU A 248 13.59 -18.40 -3.34
C GLU A 248 12.80 -19.69 -3.64
N GLY A 249 11.92 -19.65 -4.64
CA GLY A 249 10.97 -20.70 -4.99
C GLY A 249 9.87 -20.86 -3.92
N SER A 250 9.26 -22.04 -3.86
CA SER A 250 8.24 -22.39 -2.85
C SER A 250 8.89 -22.52 -1.46
N THR A 251 9.10 -21.38 -0.79
CA THR A 251 9.61 -21.33 0.59
C THR A 251 8.50 -21.02 1.59
N PHE A 252 8.55 -21.69 2.73
CA PHE A 252 7.64 -21.48 3.85
C PHE A 252 8.37 -21.64 5.19
N TRP A 253 7.80 -21.08 6.24
CA TRP A 253 8.25 -21.28 7.61
C TRP A 253 7.64 -22.55 8.18
N PHE A 254 8.48 -23.36 8.83
CA PHE A 254 8.08 -24.59 9.50
C PHE A 254 8.56 -24.57 10.94
N ASN A 255 7.67 -24.85 11.88
CA ASN A 255 8.01 -24.99 13.27
C ASN A 255 8.39 -26.45 13.56
N GLU A 256 9.65 -26.70 13.94
CA GLU A 256 10.13 -28.07 14.20
C GLU A 256 9.62 -28.67 15.50
N ALA A 257 9.12 -27.86 16.43
CA ALA A 257 8.58 -28.30 17.71
C ALA A 257 7.08 -28.63 17.63
N SER A 258 6.29 -27.75 17.00
CA SER A 258 4.83 -27.94 16.89
C SER A 258 4.41 -28.67 15.61
N GLY A 259 5.24 -28.63 14.56
CA GLY A 259 4.89 -29.12 13.21
C GLY A 259 4.09 -28.11 12.38
N ASP A 260 3.91 -26.89 12.89
CA ASP A 260 3.13 -25.84 12.22
C ASP A 260 3.83 -25.28 10.98
N MET A 261 3.04 -24.73 10.06
CA MET A 261 3.49 -24.15 8.80
C MET A 261 2.93 -22.73 8.64
N ALA A 262 3.76 -21.80 8.16
CA ALA A 262 3.35 -20.44 7.83
C ALA A 262 4.03 -19.93 6.55
N TRP A 263 3.28 -19.22 5.69
CA TRP A 263 3.84 -18.52 4.52
C TRP A 263 4.45 -17.17 4.86
N GLU A 264 4.04 -16.63 6.01
CA GLU A 264 4.55 -15.38 6.59
C GLU A 264 5.57 -15.66 7.66
N GLU A 265 6.45 -14.69 7.89
CA GLU A 265 7.33 -14.74 9.05
C GLU A 265 6.52 -14.84 10.34
N PRO A 266 6.76 -15.88 11.15
CA PRO A 266 6.10 -16.06 12.43
C PRO A 266 6.35 -14.91 13.39
N LYS A 267 5.32 -14.70 14.21
CA LYS A 267 5.18 -13.66 15.21
C LYS A 267 6.33 -13.60 16.20
N GLU A 268 6.73 -14.78 16.61
CA GLU A 268 7.68 -15.11 17.65
C GLU A 268 9.10 -14.71 17.24
N ILE A 269 9.41 -14.80 15.93
CA ILE A 269 10.72 -14.51 15.36
C ILE A 269 10.79 -13.19 14.60
N SER A 270 9.72 -12.37 14.63
CA SER A 270 9.66 -11.08 13.92
C SER A 270 10.51 -9.96 14.56
N TRP A 271 11.21 -10.26 15.66
CA TRP A 271 12.05 -9.31 16.37
C TRP A 271 13.40 -9.10 15.68
N ARG A 272 13.85 -7.84 15.60
CA ARG A 272 15.14 -7.42 15.04
C ARG A 272 15.87 -6.52 16.03
N LYS A 273 17.18 -6.71 16.19
CA LYS A 273 18.03 -5.76 16.92
C LYS A 273 18.36 -4.56 16.03
N VAL A 274 18.15 -3.36 16.55
CA VAL A 274 18.30 -2.09 15.85
C VAL A 274 19.25 -1.21 16.66
N VAL A 275 20.07 -0.41 15.95
CA VAL A 275 20.97 0.56 16.58
C VAL A 275 20.49 1.96 16.23
N ASP A 276 20.18 2.76 17.25
CA ASP A 276 19.79 4.15 17.09
C ASP A 276 20.96 5.06 16.70
N GLU A 277 20.67 6.32 16.39
CA GLU A 277 21.67 7.32 15.97
C GLU A 277 22.70 7.66 17.07
N ARG A 278 22.40 7.33 18.32
CA ARG A 278 23.26 7.55 19.50
C ARG A 278 24.02 6.28 19.89
N GLY A 279 23.87 5.18 19.16
CA GLY A 279 24.50 3.89 19.45
C GLY A 279 23.73 3.01 20.45
N GLY A 280 22.53 3.42 20.88
CA GLY A 280 21.65 2.62 21.71
C GLY A 280 21.08 1.44 20.93
N VAL A 281 21.07 0.26 21.54
CA VAL A 281 20.50 -0.96 20.93
C VAL A 281 19.11 -1.21 21.49
N PHE A 282 18.13 -1.37 20.61
CA PHE A 282 16.76 -1.73 20.98
C PHE A 282 16.23 -2.82 20.03
N TRP A 283 15.12 -3.44 20.41
CA TRP A 283 14.43 -4.45 19.63
C TRP A 283 13.20 -3.86 18.95
N PHE A 284 13.01 -4.20 17.68
CA PHE A 284 11.82 -3.84 16.91
C PHE A 284 11.15 -5.09 16.35
N ASN A 285 9.86 -5.26 16.63
CA ASN A 285 9.07 -6.35 16.06
C ASN A 285 8.46 -5.87 14.75
N GLN A 286 8.99 -6.35 13.62
CA GLN A 286 8.59 -5.86 12.30
C GLN A 286 7.11 -6.12 11.99
N ARG A 287 6.54 -7.20 12.53
CA ARG A 287 5.15 -7.57 12.26
C ARG A 287 4.14 -6.77 13.09
N THR A 288 4.49 -6.39 14.30
CA THR A 288 3.59 -5.64 15.21
C THR A 288 3.90 -4.16 15.29
N GLY A 289 5.06 -3.71 14.81
CA GLY A 289 5.55 -2.35 14.95
C GLY A 289 6.00 -1.98 16.37
N LEU A 290 5.99 -2.93 17.31
CA LEU A 290 6.42 -2.69 18.69
C LEU A 290 7.93 -2.50 18.78
N SER A 291 8.36 -1.61 19.67
CA SER A 291 9.77 -1.44 20.03
C SER A 291 9.97 -1.53 21.54
N GLN A 292 11.09 -2.11 21.96
CA GLN A 292 11.45 -2.23 23.37
C GLN A 292 12.97 -2.29 23.56
N TRP A 293 13.44 -1.89 24.74
CA TRP A 293 14.87 -1.90 25.06
C TRP A 293 15.34 -3.25 25.62
N ASP A 294 14.48 -3.93 26.38
CA ASP A 294 14.77 -5.24 26.95
C ASP A 294 14.67 -6.35 25.90
N ASP A 295 15.38 -7.47 26.11
CA ASP A 295 15.28 -8.65 25.24
C ASP A 295 13.82 -9.19 25.26
N PRO A 296 13.18 -9.38 24.09
CA PRO A 296 11.85 -9.99 24.03
C PRO A 296 11.87 -11.37 24.67
N VAL A 297 10.85 -11.67 25.48
CA VAL A 297 10.74 -12.94 26.22
C VAL A 297 10.84 -14.14 25.27
N ASP A 298 10.19 -14.05 24.11
CA ASP A 298 10.19 -15.09 23.07
C ASP A 298 11.59 -15.32 22.44
N MET A 299 12.47 -14.33 22.53
CA MET A 299 13.84 -14.36 21.97
C MET A 299 14.92 -14.59 23.03
N ALA A 300 14.54 -14.70 24.30
CA ALA A 300 15.45 -14.84 25.43
C ALA A 300 15.87 -16.29 25.72
N TRP A 301 15.64 -17.20 24.78
CA TRP A 301 16.12 -18.56 24.84
C TRP A 301 17.61 -18.64 24.53
N ARG A 302 18.35 -19.41 25.32
CA ARG A 302 19.78 -19.66 25.16
C ARG A 302 20.01 -21.16 25.11
N GLU A 303 20.92 -21.60 24.23
CA GLU A 303 21.33 -23.00 24.13
C GLU A 303 22.57 -23.24 25.00
N GLU A 304 22.52 -24.29 25.83
CA GLU A 304 23.61 -24.70 26.70
C GLU A 304 23.84 -26.21 26.66
N PHE A 305 25.05 -26.64 27.02
CA PHE A 305 25.40 -28.06 27.11
C PHE A 305 25.33 -28.55 28.56
N SER A 306 24.44 -29.51 28.84
CA SER A 306 24.39 -30.17 30.14
C SER A 306 25.48 -31.23 30.24
N GLN A 307 26.50 -30.99 31.07
CA GLN A 307 27.55 -32.00 31.31
C GLN A 307 27.00 -33.28 31.98
N LYS A 308 25.94 -33.15 32.80
CA LYS A 308 25.30 -34.27 33.49
C LYS A 308 24.57 -35.20 32.52
N GLU A 309 23.78 -34.61 31.63
CA GLU A 309 22.94 -35.35 30.68
C GLU A 309 23.64 -35.60 29.33
N LYS A 310 24.84 -35.01 29.13
CA LYS A 310 25.64 -35.06 27.88
C LYS A 310 24.85 -34.66 26.63
N LYS A 311 23.96 -33.68 26.75
CA LYS A 311 23.15 -33.15 25.66
C LYS A 311 22.90 -31.66 25.80
N HIS A 312 22.60 -31.01 24.68
CA HIS A 312 22.16 -29.62 24.66
C HIS A 312 20.76 -29.48 25.25
N TYR A 313 20.51 -28.34 25.90
CA TYR A 313 19.20 -27.90 26.38
C TYR A 313 19.06 -26.39 26.16
N TYR A 314 17.84 -25.93 26.10
CA TYR A 314 17.48 -24.53 25.98
C TYR A 314 16.92 -24.04 27.30
N TRP A 315 17.28 -22.83 27.70
CA TRP A 315 16.69 -22.18 28.87
C TRP A 315 16.31 -20.73 28.54
N ASN A 316 15.26 -20.24 29.17
CA ASN A 316 14.78 -18.87 29.01
C ASN A 316 15.16 -18.05 30.24
N GLU A 317 15.90 -16.95 30.03
CA GLU A 317 16.44 -16.14 31.13
C GLU A 317 15.38 -15.39 31.93
N TYR A 318 14.26 -15.03 31.31
CA TYR A 318 13.20 -14.28 31.97
C TYR A 318 12.15 -15.17 32.62
N THR A 319 11.79 -16.28 31.98
CA THR A 319 10.76 -17.19 32.52
C THR A 319 11.34 -18.26 33.45
N GLY A 320 12.64 -18.54 33.35
CA GLY A 320 13.31 -19.63 34.07
C GLY A 320 12.96 -21.02 33.53
N GLU A 321 12.26 -21.11 32.39
CA GLU A 321 11.90 -22.37 31.77
C GLU A 321 13.13 -23.05 31.12
N ALA A 322 13.14 -24.38 31.11
CA ALA A 322 14.17 -25.18 30.45
C ALA A 322 13.57 -26.34 29.66
N ALA A 323 14.08 -26.58 28.45
CA ALA A 323 13.61 -27.62 27.55
C ALA A 323 14.79 -28.32 26.86
N PHE A 324 14.73 -29.65 26.69
CA PHE A 324 15.75 -30.39 25.94
C PHE A 324 15.53 -30.37 24.42
N GLY A 325 14.34 -29.95 23.97
CA GLY A 325 14.04 -29.68 22.56
C GLY A 325 14.07 -28.19 22.27
N LYS A 326 14.20 -27.81 21.00
CA LYS A 326 14.13 -26.41 20.57
C LYS A 326 12.76 -25.83 20.97
N PRO A 327 12.70 -24.78 21.79
CA PRO A 327 11.46 -24.16 22.24
C PRO A 327 10.63 -23.66 21.07
N GLU A 328 9.30 -23.80 21.16
CA GLU A 328 8.36 -23.45 20.08
C GLU A 328 8.60 -22.03 19.51
N PRO A 329 8.83 -20.96 20.30
CA PRO A 329 9.01 -19.61 19.76
C PRO A 329 10.23 -19.45 18.84
N ILE A 330 11.28 -20.24 19.07
CA ILE A 330 12.52 -20.19 18.28
C ILE A 330 12.69 -21.40 17.35
N ALA A 331 11.72 -22.32 17.31
CA ALA A 331 11.77 -23.55 16.52
C ALA A 331 11.39 -23.35 15.05
N TRP A 332 11.05 -22.13 14.64
CA TRP A 332 10.76 -21.78 13.26
C TRP A 332 12.02 -21.78 12.38
N THR A 333 11.94 -22.49 11.25
CA THR A 333 12.98 -22.53 10.22
C THR A 333 12.37 -22.35 8.83
N MET A 334 13.07 -21.67 7.92
CA MET A 334 12.67 -21.58 6.51
C MET A 334 12.98 -22.89 5.81
N LYS A 335 11.97 -23.50 5.19
CA LYS A 335 12.10 -24.70 4.37
C LYS A 335 11.75 -24.38 2.92
N LYS A 336 12.45 -25.03 1.99
CA LYS A 336 12.05 -25.10 0.59
C LYS A 336 11.19 -26.35 0.40
N GLU A 337 10.04 -26.18 -0.23
CA GLU A 337 9.25 -27.29 -0.75
C GLU A 337 10.15 -28.04 -1.74
N LEU A 338 10.50 -29.28 -1.40
CA LEU A 338 11.46 -30.07 -2.16
C LEU A 338 10.94 -30.38 -3.54
#